data_AF-A0A6G3CWS8-F1
#
_entry.id   AF-A0A6G3CWS8-F1
#
_cell.length_a   1.000
_cell.length_b   1.000
_cell.length_c   1.000
_cell.angle_alpha   90.00
_cell.angle_beta   90.00
_cell.angle_gamma   90.00
#
_symmetry.space_group_name_H-M   'P 1'
#
loop_
_entity.id
_entity.type
_entity.pdbx_description
1 polymer ?
#
loop_
_entity_poly.entity_id
_entity_poly.type
_entity_poly.pdbx_seq_one_letter_code
_entity_poly.pdbx_strand_id
1 'polypeptide(L)'
;MTGWLPVAPCTPDRCARHTGAVRAPLPAAFLLLSGCALVLLGVACVPLVRLLGAGPRRRLTRRWARAVPQAFGVRVRVRPHAPERPPGGGELVVANHISWLDIPLVASVLPGRMVAKREI
;
A
#
# COMPACT_ATOMS: atom_id res chain seq x y z
N MET A 1 9.20 27.52 14.01
CA MET A 1 9.56 26.13 13.65
C MET A 1 10.88 25.82 14.33
N THR A 2 10.93 24.82 15.23
CA THR A 2 12.16 24.44 15.93
C THR A 2 13.06 23.62 14.99
N GLY A 3 14.37 23.86 15.01
CA GLY A 3 15.34 23.20 14.12
C GLY A 3 15.48 21.68 14.28
N TRP A 4 14.71 21.08 15.20
CA TRP A 4 14.67 19.65 15.49
C TRP A 4 13.45 18.92 14.93
N LEU A 5 12.46 19.64 14.39
CA LEU A 5 11.38 18.99 13.66
C LEU A 5 11.79 18.85 12.19
N PRO A 6 12.18 17.65 11.72
CA PRO A 6 12.39 17.44 10.30
C PRO A 6 11.05 17.68 9.58
N VAL A 7 11.01 18.74 8.78
CA VAL A 7 9.92 18.94 7.82
C VAL A 7 10.14 17.99 6.65
N ALA A 8 9.16 17.13 6.38
CA ALA A 8 9.21 16.30 5.19
C ALA A 8 9.23 17.22 3.95
N PRO A 9 10.18 17.04 3.00
CA PRO A 9 10.23 17.88 1.80
C PRO A 9 9.04 17.66 0.85
N CYS A 10 8.21 16.64 1.12
CA CYS A 10 6.99 16.38 0.37
C CYS A 10 5.87 17.34 0.74
N THR A 11 5.52 18.20 -0.20
CA THR A 11 4.23 18.90 -0.26
C THR A 11 3.37 18.28 -1.36
N PRO A 12 2.03 18.43 -1.33
CA PRO A 12 1.17 17.96 -2.43
C PRO A 12 1.62 18.47 -3.80
N ASP A 13 1.99 19.75 -3.92
CA ASP A 13 2.51 20.31 -5.17
C ASP A 13 3.82 19.70 -5.65
N ARG A 14 4.68 19.25 -4.73
CA ARG A 14 6.00 18.67 -5.08
C ARG A 14 5.95 17.16 -5.29
N CYS A 15 5.10 16.44 -4.56
CA CYS A 15 5.08 14.98 -4.56
C CYS A 15 3.84 14.36 -5.21
N ALA A 16 2.72 15.07 -5.29
CA ALA A 16 1.47 14.56 -5.86
C ALA A 16 1.13 15.17 -7.24
N ARG A 17 1.87 16.19 -7.69
CA ARG A 17 1.66 16.80 -9.01
C ARG A 17 2.14 15.84 -10.11
N HIS A 18 1.21 15.41 -10.96
CA HIS A 18 1.50 14.59 -12.12
C HIS A 18 1.75 15.48 -13.34
N THR A 19 2.93 15.39 -13.93
CA THR A 19 3.32 16.15 -15.14
C THR A 19 3.29 15.30 -16.42
N GLY A 20 2.96 14.01 -16.30
CA GLY A 20 2.92 13.08 -17.43
C GLY A 20 1.55 12.96 -18.09
N ALA A 21 1.45 12.02 -19.03
CA ALA A 21 0.21 11.70 -19.70
C ALA A 21 -0.90 11.36 -18.70
N VAL A 22 -2.09 11.94 -18.90
CA VAL A 22 -3.28 11.72 -18.09
C VAL A 22 -4.22 10.80 -18.85
N ARG A 23 -4.87 9.88 -18.13
CA ARG A 23 -5.91 9.03 -18.71
C ARG A 23 -7.15 9.86 -19.02
N ALA A 24 -7.90 9.48 -20.05
CA ALA A 24 -9.23 10.02 -20.29
C ALA A 24 -10.12 9.84 -19.04
N PRO A 25 -11.09 10.75 -18.80
CA PRO A 25 -11.83 10.82 -17.54
C PRO A 25 -12.65 9.55 -17.25
N LEU A 26 -13.24 8.94 -18.28
CA LEU A 26 -14.05 7.73 -18.13
C LEU A 26 -13.23 6.51 -17.65
N PRO A 27 -12.13 6.10 -18.32
CA PRO A 27 -11.24 5.07 -17.78
C PRO A 27 -10.68 5.40 -16.40
N ALA A 28 -10.35 6.67 -16.13
CA ALA A 28 -9.84 7.09 -14.83
C ALA A 28 -10.89 6.89 -13.72
N ALA A 29 -12.14 7.30 -13.96
CA ALA A 29 -13.25 7.10 -13.04
C ALA A 29 -13.53 5.61 -12.80
N PHE A 30 -13.48 4.78 -13.85
CA PHE A 30 -13.65 3.34 -13.71
C PHE A 30 -12.58 2.71 -12.80
N LEU A 31 -11.30 3.07 -12.99
CA LEU A 31 -10.21 2.57 -12.13
C LEU A 31 -10.36 3.05 -10.68
N LEU A 32 -10.74 4.31 -10.48
CA LEU A 32 -10.99 4.88 -9.15
C LEU A 32 -12.12 4.12 -8.44
N LEU A 33 -13.27 3.95 -9.10
CA LEU A 33 -14.41 3.23 -8.56
C LEU A 33 -14.07 1.75 -8.29
N SER A 34 -13.35 1.09 -9.20
CA SER A 34 -12.90 -0.29 -9.03
C SER A 34 -12.00 -0.46 -7.81
N GLY A 35 -11.03 0.45 -7.64
CA GLY A 35 -10.14 0.46 -6.49
C GLY A 35 -10.89 0.72 -5.18
N CYS A 36 -11.75 1.73 -5.14
CA CYS A 36 -12.59 2.04 -3.98
C CYS A 36 -13.50 0.86 -3.60
N ALA A 37 -14.19 0.27 -4.57
CA ALA A 37 -15.06 -0.88 -4.33
C ALA A 37 -14.28 -2.07 -3.75
N LEU A 38 -13.09 -2.36 -4.27
CA LEU A 38 -12.25 -3.45 -3.77
C LEU A 38 -11.74 -3.19 -2.34
N VAL A 39 -11.42 -1.94 -2.01
CA VAL A 39 -11.05 -1.56 -0.64
C VAL A 39 -12.22 -1.74 0.32
N LEU A 40 -13.40 -1.21 -0.04
CA LEU A 40 -14.62 -1.31 0.76
C LEU A 40 -15.05 -2.77 0.96
N LEU A 41 -15.01 -3.58 -0.09
CA LEU A 41 -15.27 -5.01 -0.01
C LEU A 41 -14.27 -5.71 0.94
N GLY A 42 -12.98 -5.39 0.82
CA GLY A 42 -11.96 -5.92 1.71
C GLY A 42 -12.24 -5.59 3.18
N VAL A 43 -12.63 -4.34 3.48
CA VAL A 43 -13.03 -3.88 4.81
C VAL A 43 -14.27 -4.63 5.31
N ALA A 44 -15.30 -4.73 4.48
CA ALA A 44 -16.53 -5.45 4.82
C ALA A 44 -16.29 -6.95 5.10
N CYS A 45 -15.33 -7.56 4.41
CA CYS A 45 -14.96 -8.96 4.64
C CYS A 45 -14.07 -9.19 5.87
N VAL A 46 -13.51 -8.16 6.52
CA VAL A 46 -12.58 -8.33 7.66
C VAL A 46 -13.13 -9.26 8.75
N PRO A 47 -14.38 -9.16 9.22
CA PRO A 47 -14.91 -10.04 10.25
C PRO A 47 -14.85 -11.51 9.84
N LEU A 48 -15.26 -11.84 8.61
CA LEU A 48 -15.21 -13.20 8.09
C LEU A 48 -13.77 -13.71 7.97
N VAL A 49 -12.86 -12.86 7.50
CA VAL A 49 -11.44 -13.21 7.35
C VAL A 49 -10.74 -13.43 8.70
N ARG A 50 -11.22 -12.78 9.77
CA ARG A 50 -10.73 -12.98 11.14
C ARG A 50 -11.07 -14.36 11.68
N LEU A 51 -12.15 -14.98 11.21
CA LEU A 51 -12.55 -16.35 11.57
C LEU A 51 -11.65 -17.42 10.92
N LEU A 52 -10.84 -17.05 9.92
CA LEU A 52 -9.94 -17.96 9.25
C LEU A 52 -8.66 -18.21 10.05
N GLY A 53 -8.11 -19.42 9.91
CA GLY A 53 -6.76 -19.74 10.39
C GLY A 53 -5.67 -18.85 9.77
N ALA A 54 -4.49 -18.81 10.39
CA ALA A 54 -3.41 -17.89 10.03
C ALA A 54 -2.95 -18.01 8.56
N GLY A 55 -2.92 -19.23 8.01
CA GLY A 55 -2.50 -19.51 6.63
C GLY A 55 -3.44 -18.89 5.59
N PRO A 56 -4.73 -19.29 5.54
CA PRO A 56 -5.73 -18.72 4.63
C PRO A 56 -5.86 -17.21 4.78
N ARG A 57 -5.91 -16.70 6.02
CA ARG A 57 -5.94 -15.26 6.31
C ARG A 57 -4.79 -14.52 5.63
N ARG A 58 -3.55 -14.99 5.85
CA ARG A 58 -2.35 -14.38 5.25
C ARG A 58 -2.38 -14.43 3.73
N ARG A 59 -2.85 -15.52 3.13
CA ARG A 59 -2.99 -15.64 1.67
C ARG A 59 -3.99 -14.63 1.12
N LEU A 60 -5.15 -14.49 1.77
CA LEU A 60 -6.19 -13.56 1.34
C LEU A 60 -5.76 -12.10 1.51
N THR A 61 -5.16 -11.73 2.65
CA THR A 61 -4.59 -10.40 2.87
C THR A 61 -3.53 -10.06 1.83
N ARG A 62 -2.62 -11.00 1.50
CA ARG A 62 -1.62 -10.80 0.43
C ARG A 62 -2.25 -10.61 -0.95
N ARG A 63 -3.29 -11.39 -1.28
CA ARG A 63 -4.01 -11.27 -2.56
C ARG A 63 -4.71 -9.92 -2.66
N TRP A 64 -5.42 -9.51 -1.62
CA TRP A 64 -6.08 -8.21 -1.54
C TRP A 64 -5.08 -7.06 -1.67
N ALA A 65 -3.97 -7.10 -0.91
CA ALA A 65 -2.91 -6.09 -0.99
C ALA A 65 -2.29 -5.97 -2.39
N ARG A 66 -2.17 -7.07 -3.15
CA ARG A 66 -1.72 -7.06 -4.56
C ARG A 66 -2.77 -6.49 -5.51
N ALA A 67 -4.03 -6.83 -5.28
CA ALA A 67 -5.13 -6.44 -6.16
C ALA A 67 -5.48 -4.95 -6.05
N VAL A 68 -5.37 -4.35 -4.86
CA VAL A 68 -5.73 -2.95 -4.62
C VAL A 68 -4.94 -1.98 -5.55
N PRO A 69 -3.59 -1.98 -5.59
CA PRO A 69 -2.87 -1.11 -6.52
C PRO A 69 -3.24 -1.37 -7.99
N GLN A 70 -3.44 -2.63 -8.37
CA GLN A 70 -3.81 -3.00 -9.74
C GLN A 70 -5.20 -2.46 -10.13
N ALA A 71 -6.16 -2.48 -9.20
CA ALA A 71 -7.50 -1.93 -9.42
C ALA A 71 -7.47 -0.41 -9.65
N PHE A 72 -6.56 0.31 -9.00
CA PHE A 72 -6.28 1.72 -9.28
C PHE A 72 -5.44 1.96 -10.55
N GLY A 73 -5.12 0.91 -11.30
CA GLY A 73 -4.31 1.00 -12.52
C GLY A 73 -2.83 1.29 -12.26
N VAL A 74 -2.33 0.97 -11.06
CA VAL A 74 -0.93 1.08 -10.67
C VAL A 74 -0.19 -0.20 -11.02
N ARG A 75 0.87 -0.07 -11.81
CA ARG A 75 1.77 -1.18 -12.15
C ARG A 75 2.92 -1.21 -11.16
N VAL A 76 2.97 -2.27 -10.34
CA VAL A 76 4.06 -2.49 -9.38
C VAL A 76 5.24 -3.15 -10.08
N ARG A 77 6.44 -2.55 -9.97
CA ARG A 77 7.71 -3.13 -10.42
C ARG A 77 8.65 -3.22 -9.23
N VAL A 78 9.11 -4.42 -8.92
CA VAL A 78 10.04 -4.67 -7.82
C VAL A 78 11.41 -4.96 -8.42
N ARG A 79 12.41 -4.19 -8.01
CA ARG A 79 13.81 -4.46 -8.33
C ARG A 79 14.45 -5.05 -7.06
N PRO A 80 14.84 -6.33 -7.07
CA PRO A 80 15.57 -6.91 -5.94
C PRO A 80 16.91 -6.18 -5.80
N HIS A 81 17.23 -5.74 -4.58
CA HIS A 81 18.47 -4.99 -4.32
C HIS A 81 19.39 -5.65 -3.26
N ALA A 82 18.98 -6.75 -2.63
CA ALA A 82 19.74 -7.35 -1.53
C ALA A 82 19.99 -8.87 -1.74
N PRO A 83 21.15 -9.40 -1.29
CA PRO A 83 21.45 -10.82 -1.30
C PRO A 83 20.54 -11.61 -0.34
N GLU A 84 20.48 -12.93 -0.53
CA GLU A 84 19.67 -13.83 0.30
C GLU A 84 19.93 -13.61 1.79
N ARG A 85 18.83 -13.41 2.52
CA ARG A 85 18.85 -13.01 3.93
C ARG A 85 19.00 -14.25 4.81
N PRO A 86 19.89 -14.24 5.84
CA PRO A 86 19.98 -15.34 6.78
C PRO A 86 18.65 -15.52 7.53
N PRO A 87 18.16 -16.76 7.68
CA PRO A 87 16.91 -17.04 8.37
C PRO A 87 17.01 -16.68 9.87
N GLY A 88 15.96 -16.06 10.43
CA GLY A 88 15.77 -15.95 11.89
C GLY A 88 15.66 -14.54 12.49
N GLY A 89 15.95 -13.46 11.75
CA GLY A 89 15.86 -12.08 12.25
C GLY A 89 14.53 -11.38 11.94
N GLY A 90 14.04 -10.55 12.87
CA GLY A 90 12.98 -9.57 12.59
C GLY A 90 13.49 -8.45 11.67
N GLU A 91 12.60 -7.88 10.86
CA GLU A 91 12.95 -6.82 9.90
C GLU A 91 12.03 -5.61 10.07
N LEU A 92 12.64 -4.41 10.08
CA LEU A 92 11.94 -3.14 9.95
C LEU A 92 12.11 -2.62 8.53
N VAL A 93 11.02 -2.60 7.77
CA VAL A 93 10.98 -2.00 6.43
C VAL A 93 10.69 -0.52 6.59
N VAL A 94 11.60 0.33 6.12
CA VAL A 94 11.43 1.79 6.09
C VAL A 94 11.24 2.21 4.65
N ALA A 95 10.17 2.94 4.38
CA ALA A 95 9.86 3.51 3.08
C ALA A 95 9.42 4.97 3.26
N ASN A 96 9.56 5.75 2.19
CA ASN A 96 8.86 7.03 2.09
C ASN A 96 7.34 6.80 2.20
N HIS A 97 6.63 7.77 2.77
CA HIS A 97 5.17 7.76 2.81
C HIS A 97 4.62 8.97 2.03
N ILE A 98 4.07 8.70 0.85
CA ILE A 98 3.51 9.69 -0.08
C ILE A 98 2.00 9.57 -0.15
N SER A 99 1.47 8.34 -0.06
CA SER A 99 0.06 8.08 -0.32
C SER A 99 -0.49 6.97 0.57
N TRP A 100 -1.81 6.95 0.75
CA TRP A 100 -2.48 5.84 1.43
C TRP A 100 -2.19 4.48 0.75
N LEU A 101 -1.95 4.47 -0.57
CA LEU A 101 -1.63 3.26 -1.33
C LEU A 101 -0.31 2.62 -0.94
N ASP A 102 0.57 3.31 -0.21
CA ASP A 102 1.86 2.77 0.20
C ASP A 102 1.69 1.53 1.09
N ILE A 103 0.64 1.50 1.93
CA ILE A 103 0.33 0.39 2.82
C ILE A 103 0.05 -0.91 2.03
N PRO A 104 -0.95 -0.97 1.13
CA PRO A 104 -1.16 -2.17 0.32
C PRO A 104 0.01 -2.43 -0.64
N LEU A 105 0.67 -1.40 -1.17
CA LEU A 105 1.81 -1.55 -2.07
C LEU A 105 2.99 -2.26 -1.41
N VAL A 106 3.42 -1.83 -0.23
CA VAL A 106 4.49 -2.49 0.53
C VAL A 106 4.04 -3.89 0.97
N ALA A 107 2.83 -4.04 1.51
CA ALA A 107 2.30 -5.33 1.94
C ALA A 107 2.17 -6.36 0.80
N SER A 108 2.04 -5.91 -0.46
CA SER A 108 1.97 -6.77 -1.64
C SER A 108 3.29 -7.52 -1.93
N VAL A 109 4.42 -6.93 -1.50
CA VAL A 109 5.80 -7.41 -1.72
C VAL A 109 6.40 -7.96 -0.42
N LEU A 110 6.36 -7.16 0.65
CA LEU A 110 6.92 -7.42 1.98
C LEU A 110 5.81 -7.43 3.03
N PRO A 111 5.04 -8.52 3.13
CA PRO A 111 3.93 -8.58 4.06
C PRO A 111 4.42 -8.77 5.49
N GLY A 112 4.17 -7.76 6.30
CA GLY A 112 4.47 -7.72 7.72
C GLY A 112 3.34 -7.05 8.51
N ARG A 113 3.68 -6.53 9.69
CA ARG A 113 2.79 -5.67 10.48
C ARG A 113 3.15 -4.22 10.22
N MET A 114 2.15 -3.41 9.88
CA MET A 114 2.34 -1.97 9.68
C MET A 114 2.19 -1.24 11.00
N VAL A 115 2.97 -0.18 11.18
CA VAL A 115 2.81 0.75 12.30
C VAL A 115 1.75 1.76 11.90
N ALA A 116 0.73 1.91 12.74
CA ALA A 116 -0.32 2.90 12.58
C ALA A 116 -0.30 3.87 13.77
N LYS A 117 -0.79 5.09 13.54
CA LYS A 117 -1.04 6.05 14.60
C LYS A 117 -2.20 5.57 15.46
N ARG A 118 -2.25 5.95 16.74
CA ARG A 118 -3.33 5.51 17.65
C ARG A 118 -4.69 6.06 17.23
N GLU A 119 -4.72 7.22 16.58
CA GLU A 119 -5.94 7.88 16.12
C GLU A 119 -6.56 7.20 14.88
N ILE A 120 -5.83 6.26 14.27
CA ILE A 120 -6.26 5.48 13.10
C ILE A 120 -6.48 4.03 13.55
#